data_AF-A0A1F9TWR3-F1
#
_entry.id   AF-A0A1F9TWR3-F1
#
_cell.length_a   1.000
_cell.length_b   1.000
_cell.length_c   1.000
_cell.angle_alpha   90.00
_cell.angle_beta   90.00
_cell.angle_gamma   90.00
#
_symmetry.space_group_name_H-M   'P 1'
#
loop_
_entity.id
_entity.type
_entity.pdbx_description
1 polymer ?
#
loop_
_entity_poly.entity_id
_entity_poly.type
_entity_poly.pdbx_seq_one_letter_code
_entity_poly.pdbx_strand_id
1 'polypeptide(L)'
;MKYWVYMNGEVPGSYTPEELSSLDGFTATSLVCPAEGEILEKNWRSSGEFSDIIKILKEKDAKMPPLNPDVNHLIDTTGARLFSHVANLMKELENHREERALAISLQRQIIDLKEQLHQSREKNSSLEKCAARIPELEESLRKEQTRLQNAQSTLKTTEDNLSQTKFELEKARIDLENARRRLGDSANDLAIRNRLVDKLSRDLSEKEASLVKSLDLIRRLEEDFNRLYPLESKKKGSGQAQAAACAQPSAAATAPAPKPSKTQHNAPNGHPKNTEPEAHGAVTDFLKKFVSKYEH
;
A
#
# COMPACT_ATOMS: atom_id res chain seq x y z
N MET A 1 -27.12 -100.34 30.99
CA MET A 1 -26.05 -99.34 30.82
C MET A 1 -26.29 -98.22 31.83
N LYS A 2 -25.25 -97.59 32.39
CA LYS A 2 -25.42 -96.41 33.27
C LYS A 2 -25.13 -95.13 32.49
N TYR A 3 -25.77 -94.04 32.88
CA TYR A 3 -25.67 -92.73 32.25
C TYR A 3 -25.39 -91.66 33.30
N TRP A 4 -24.42 -90.79 33.01
CA TRP A 4 -24.24 -89.52 33.71
C TRP A 4 -25.24 -88.52 33.16
N VAL A 5 -25.79 -87.67 34.03
CA VAL A 5 -26.78 -86.66 33.63
C VAL A 5 -26.31 -85.30 34.09
N TYR A 6 -26.53 -84.29 33.24
CA TYR A 6 -26.21 -82.91 33.55
C TYR A 6 -27.50 -82.17 33.90
N MET A 7 -27.63 -81.79 35.17
CA MET A 7 -28.81 -81.07 35.67
C MET A 7 -28.37 -79.97 36.62
N ASN A 8 -28.99 -78.79 36.50
CA ASN A 8 -28.76 -77.63 37.36
C ASN A 8 -27.27 -77.19 37.47
N GLY A 9 -26.47 -77.45 36.44
CA GLY A 9 -25.06 -77.07 36.40
C GLY A 9 -24.09 -78.09 37.03
N GLU A 10 -24.59 -79.23 37.53
CA GLU A 10 -23.78 -80.28 38.16
C GLU A 10 -24.00 -81.65 37.50
N VAL A 11 -23.06 -82.56 37.72
CA VAL A 11 -23.10 -83.97 37.28
C VAL A 11 -23.22 -84.86 38.53
N PRO A 12 -24.44 -85.13 39.02
CA PRO A 12 -24.66 -85.72 40.35
C PRO A 12 -24.25 -87.20 40.46
N GLY A 13 -23.99 -87.90 39.35
CA GLY A 13 -23.53 -89.28 39.35
C GLY A 13 -23.95 -90.07 38.11
N SER A 14 -23.61 -91.36 38.08
CA SER A 14 -24.07 -92.31 37.06
C SER A 14 -25.31 -93.06 37.53
N TYR A 15 -26.39 -93.01 36.74
CA TYR A 15 -27.68 -93.62 37.05
C TYR A 15 -28.08 -94.67 36.01
N THR A 16 -28.95 -95.59 36.38
CA THR A 16 -29.64 -96.48 35.44
C THR A 16 -30.81 -95.74 34.76
N PRO A 17 -31.27 -96.17 33.56
CA PRO A 17 -32.37 -95.51 32.86
C PRO A 17 -33.67 -95.36 33.67
N GLU A 18 -33.97 -96.34 34.53
CA GLU A 18 -35.13 -96.33 35.42
C GLU A 18 -35.00 -95.24 36.50
N GLU A 19 -33.81 -95.12 37.10
CA GLU A 19 -33.50 -94.06 38.08
C GLU A 19 -33.58 -92.67 37.44
N LEU A 20 -33.13 -92.52 36.19
CA LEU A 20 -33.23 -91.25 35.46
C LEU A 20 -34.66 -90.79 35.24
N SER A 21 -35.55 -91.71 34.91
CA SER A 21 -36.97 -91.38 34.74
C SER A 21 -37.63 -90.95 36.05
N SER A 22 -37.06 -91.30 37.19
CA SER A 22 -37.56 -90.91 38.52
C SER A 22 -37.05 -89.54 38.97
N LEU A 23 -36.00 -89.00 38.32
CA LEU A 23 -35.51 -87.66 38.63
C LEU A 23 -36.51 -86.60 38.17
N ASP A 24 -36.77 -85.64 39.06
CA ASP A 24 -37.66 -84.52 38.78
C ASP A 24 -37.01 -83.55 37.78
N GLY A 25 -37.72 -83.19 36.73
CA GLY A 25 -37.18 -82.35 35.64
C GLY A 25 -36.30 -83.06 34.61
N PHE A 26 -36.14 -84.38 34.68
CA PHE A 26 -35.51 -85.15 33.60
C PHE A 26 -36.46 -85.27 32.40
N THR A 27 -36.06 -84.70 31.26
CA THR A 27 -36.85 -84.65 30.02
C THR A 27 -36.08 -85.24 28.85
N ALA A 28 -36.72 -85.38 27.69
CA ALA A 28 -36.09 -85.82 26.44
C ALA A 28 -34.96 -84.88 25.94
N THR A 29 -34.90 -83.66 26.46
CA THR A 29 -33.86 -82.66 26.13
C THR A 29 -32.76 -82.57 27.18
N SER A 30 -32.84 -83.32 28.28
CA SER A 30 -31.77 -83.39 29.27
C SER A 30 -30.51 -84.02 28.67
N LEU A 31 -29.35 -83.45 28.97
CA LEU A 31 -28.07 -83.94 28.45
C LEU A 31 -27.58 -85.12 29.29
N VAL A 32 -27.24 -86.22 28.61
CA VAL A 32 -26.76 -87.46 29.22
C VAL A 32 -25.51 -87.97 28.51
N CYS A 33 -24.63 -88.64 29.26
CA CYS A 33 -23.39 -89.23 28.76
C CYS A 33 -23.29 -90.70 29.23
N PRO A 34 -23.02 -91.68 28.34
CA PRO A 34 -22.84 -93.07 28.74
C PRO A 34 -21.65 -93.25 29.70
N ALA A 35 -21.81 -94.03 30.77
CA ALA A 35 -20.78 -94.20 31.80
C ALA A 35 -19.59 -95.10 31.39
N GLU A 36 -19.69 -95.81 30.26
CA GLU A 36 -18.63 -96.68 29.74
C GLU A 36 -17.53 -95.92 28.97
N GLY A 37 -17.60 -94.59 28.90
CA GLY A 37 -16.59 -93.73 28.27
C GLY A 37 -16.06 -92.65 29.21
N GLU A 38 -14.95 -92.02 28.83
CA GLU A 38 -14.45 -90.82 29.51
C GLU A 38 -15.48 -89.68 29.39
N ILE A 39 -15.61 -88.89 30.47
CA ILE A 39 -16.50 -87.72 30.56
C ILE A 39 -15.89 -86.59 29.74
N LEU A 40 -16.02 -86.70 28.41
CA LEU A 40 -15.59 -85.69 27.45
C LEU A 40 -16.83 -84.92 26.96
N GLU A 41 -16.68 -83.62 26.70
CA GLU A 41 -17.75 -82.74 26.21
C GLU A 41 -18.45 -83.29 24.95
N LYS A 42 -17.74 -84.05 24.11
CA LYS A 42 -18.26 -84.64 22.86
C LYS A 42 -19.23 -85.81 23.07
N ASN A 43 -19.27 -86.39 24.27
CA ASN A 43 -20.08 -87.57 24.58
C ASN A 43 -21.45 -87.22 25.20
N TRP A 44 -21.67 -85.94 25.53
CA TRP A 44 -22.96 -85.45 25.99
C TRP A 44 -23.93 -85.33 24.82
N ARG A 45 -25.02 -86.08 24.90
CA ARG A 45 -26.09 -86.08 23.89
C ARG A 45 -27.43 -85.91 24.57
N SER A 46 -28.43 -85.48 23.81
CA SER A 46 -29.79 -85.40 24.34
C SER A 46 -30.28 -86.79 24.74
N SER A 47 -30.95 -86.90 25.90
CA SER A 47 -31.52 -88.16 26.38
C SER A 47 -32.45 -88.81 25.36
N GLY A 48 -33.12 -88.00 24.53
CA GLY A 48 -33.95 -88.43 23.41
C GLY A 48 -33.22 -89.12 22.26
N GLU A 49 -31.89 -89.22 22.27
CA GLU A 49 -31.13 -90.01 21.28
C GLU A 49 -30.96 -91.48 21.71
N PHE A 50 -31.17 -91.80 22.99
CA PHE A 50 -30.97 -93.13 23.54
C PHE A 50 -32.28 -93.91 23.59
N SER A 51 -32.37 -94.98 22.79
CA SER A 51 -33.61 -95.72 22.58
C SER A 51 -34.21 -96.38 23.83
N ASP A 52 -33.36 -96.68 24.82
CA ASP A 52 -33.75 -97.22 26.13
C ASP A 52 -34.38 -96.14 27.03
N ILE A 53 -33.84 -94.93 27.04
CA ILE A 53 -34.40 -93.80 27.81
C ILE A 53 -35.73 -93.32 27.21
N ILE A 54 -35.84 -93.25 25.89
CA ILE A 54 -37.08 -92.83 25.19
C ILE A 54 -38.26 -93.73 25.53
N LYS A 55 -38.04 -95.05 25.65
CA LYS A 55 -39.11 -96.00 25.98
C LYS A 55 -39.72 -95.70 27.35
N ILE A 56 -38.88 -95.40 28.33
CA ILE A 56 -39.31 -95.11 29.70
C ILE A 56 -40.00 -93.74 29.79
N LEU A 57 -39.47 -92.72 29.09
CA LEU A 57 -40.09 -91.40 29.04
C LEU A 57 -41.49 -91.45 28.40
N LYS A 58 -41.66 -92.22 27.31
CA LYS A 58 -42.97 -92.41 26.69
C LYS A 58 -43.99 -93.11 27.60
N GLU A 59 -43.53 -94.07 28.41
CA GLU A 59 -44.39 -94.75 29.39
C GLU A 59 -44.81 -93.80 30.53
N LYS A 60 -43.93 -92.89 30.93
CA LYS A 60 -44.22 -91.85 31.94
C LYS A 60 -45.19 -90.79 31.42
N ASP A 61 -44.98 -90.28 30.20
CA ASP A 61 -45.85 -89.28 29.59
C ASP A 61 -47.27 -89.81 29.33
N ALA A 62 -47.40 -91.10 29.03
CA ALA A 62 -48.71 -91.75 28.87
C ALA A 62 -49.53 -91.83 30.18
N LYS A 63 -48.91 -91.57 31.34
CA LYS A 63 -49.54 -91.71 32.66
C LYS A 63 -49.95 -90.37 33.30
N MET A 64 -49.77 -89.23 32.62
CA MET A 64 -50.21 -87.93 33.13
C MET A 64 -51.68 -87.64 32.78
N PRO A 65 -52.54 -87.31 33.77
CA PRO A 65 -53.94 -86.97 33.54
C PRO A 65 -54.09 -85.59 32.84
N PRO A 66 -55.11 -85.40 31.97
CA PRO A 66 -55.31 -84.16 31.24
C PRO A 66 -55.74 -83.01 32.18
N LEU A 67 -55.07 -81.85 32.05
CA LEU A 67 -55.36 -80.63 32.82
C LEU A 67 -56.66 -79.93 32.33
N ASN A 68 -57.40 -79.35 33.27
CA ASN A 68 -58.71 -78.71 33.06
C ASN A 68 -58.64 -77.43 32.19
N PRO A 69 -59.56 -77.24 31.22
CA PRO A 69 -59.51 -76.16 30.22
C PRO A 69 -59.88 -74.75 30.74
N ASP A 70 -60.57 -74.63 31.88
CA ASP A 70 -61.18 -73.36 32.32
C ASP A 70 -60.16 -72.38 32.96
N VAL A 71 -59.14 -72.91 33.65
CA VAL A 71 -58.06 -72.09 34.24
C VAL A 71 -57.17 -71.48 33.16
N ASN A 72 -57.04 -72.15 32.02
CA ASN A 72 -56.23 -71.68 30.90
C ASN A 72 -56.81 -70.39 30.29
N HIS A 73 -58.14 -70.28 30.14
CA HIS A 73 -58.76 -69.06 29.60
C HIS A 73 -58.59 -67.83 30.49
N LEU A 74 -58.57 -68.00 31.82
CA LEU A 74 -58.33 -66.90 32.75
C LEU A 74 -56.87 -66.43 32.70
N ILE A 75 -55.92 -67.38 32.60
CA ILE A 75 -54.49 -67.10 32.42
C ILE A 75 -54.28 -66.39 31.08
N ASP A 76 -54.93 -66.81 30.01
CA ASP A 76 -54.82 -66.19 28.70
C ASP A 76 -55.39 -64.75 28.69
N THR A 77 -56.52 -64.52 29.35
CA THR A 77 -57.17 -63.20 29.39
C THR A 77 -56.40 -62.20 30.25
N THR A 78 -55.91 -62.64 31.42
CA THR A 78 -55.07 -61.81 32.30
C THR A 78 -53.70 -61.58 31.69
N GLY A 79 -53.12 -62.60 31.04
CA GLY A 79 -51.93 -62.49 30.22
C GLY A 79 -52.09 -61.45 29.12
N ALA A 80 -53.15 -61.52 28.31
CA ALA A 80 -53.41 -60.55 27.25
C ALA A 80 -53.50 -59.10 27.75
N ARG A 81 -54.15 -58.87 28.91
CA ARG A 81 -54.21 -57.54 29.53
C ARG A 81 -52.84 -57.06 30.00
N LEU A 82 -52.07 -57.91 30.66
CA LEU A 82 -50.71 -57.59 31.09
C LEU A 82 -49.80 -57.29 29.89
N PHE A 83 -49.84 -58.12 28.84
CA PHE A 83 -49.07 -57.87 27.62
C PHE A 83 -49.50 -56.58 26.92
N SER A 84 -50.80 -56.26 26.88
CA SER A 84 -51.26 -54.98 26.34
C SER A 84 -50.77 -53.79 27.15
N HIS A 85 -50.73 -53.90 28.49
CA HIS A 85 -50.22 -52.84 29.34
C HIS A 85 -48.71 -52.68 29.21
N VAL A 86 -47.95 -53.78 29.15
CA VAL A 86 -46.51 -53.77 28.88
C VAL A 86 -46.21 -53.17 27.51
N ALA A 87 -46.99 -53.52 26.48
CA ALA A 87 -46.86 -52.93 25.15
C ALA A 87 -47.10 -51.41 25.16
N ASN A 88 -48.11 -50.95 25.91
CA ASN A 88 -48.36 -49.52 26.11
C ASN A 88 -47.21 -48.83 26.85
N LEU A 89 -46.70 -49.43 27.93
CA LEU A 89 -45.53 -48.89 28.65
C LEU A 89 -44.28 -48.84 27.78
N MET A 90 -44.04 -49.86 26.95
CA MET A 90 -42.92 -49.85 26.01
C MET A 90 -43.09 -48.73 24.97
N LYS A 91 -44.31 -48.51 24.47
CA LYS A 91 -44.62 -47.41 23.55
C LYS A 91 -44.42 -46.05 24.21
N GLU A 92 -44.86 -45.88 25.46
CA GLU A 92 -44.63 -44.66 26.24
C GLU A 92 -43.14 -44.41 26.50
N LEU A 93 -42.37 -45.45 26.83
CA LEU A 93 -40.92 -45.33 27.02
C LEU A 93 -40.21 -44.97 25.71
N GLU A 94 -40.65 -45.52 24.57
CA GLU A 94 -40.10 -45.16 23.26
C GLU A 94 -40.44 -43.72 22.90
N ASN A 95 -41.70 -43.29 23.10
CA ASN A 95 -42.10 -41.90 22.94
C ASN A 95 -41.23 -40.97 23.81
N HIS A 96 -40.95 -41.33 25.06
CA HIS A 96 -40.08 -40.53 25.93
C HIS A 96 -38.61 -40.50 25.47
N ARG A 97 -38.12 -41.55 24.81
CA ARG A 97 -36.78 -41.55 24.21
C ARG A 97 -36.75 -40.62 23.00
N GLU A 98 -37.77 -40.67 22.15
CA GLU A 98 -37.92 -39.78 20.99
C GLU A 98 -38.03 -38.31 21.43
N GLU A 99 -38.83 -38.00 22.45
CA GLU A 99 -38.96 -36.67 23.04
C GLU A 99 -37.61 -36.15 23.56
N ARG A 100 -36.85 -36.99 24.28
CA ARG A 100 -35.50 -36.62 24.75
C ARG A 100 -34.53 -36.40 23.59
N ALA A 101 -34.57 -37.23 22.56
CA ALA A 101 -33.74 -37.05 21.37
C ALA A 101 -34.07 -35.73 20.66
N LEU A 102 -35.36 -35.41 20.53
CA LEU A 102 -35.83 -34.14 19.98
C LEU A 102 -35.41 -32.95 20.84
N ALA A 103 -35.55 -33.03 22.16
CA ALA A 103 -35.12 -31.99 23.08
C ALA A 103 -33.61 -31.71 22.97
N ILE A 104 -32.77 -32.75 22.88
CA ILE A 104 -31.33 -32.62 22.67
C ILE A 104 -31.02 -31.99 21.30
N SER A 105 -31.75 -32.39 20.25
CA SER A 105 -31.60 -31.81 18.91
C SER A 105 -31.93 -30.31 18.90
N LEU A 106 -33.06 -29.92 19.50
CA LEU A 106 -33.45 -28.51 19.64
C LEU A 106 -32.44 -27.71 20.49
N GLN A 107 -31.91 -28.29 21.57
CA GLN A 107 -30.87 -27.64 22.38
C GLN A 107 -29.61 -27.37 21.56
N ARG A 108 -29.18 -28.31 20.71
CA ARG A 108 -28.05 -28.10 19.79
C ARG A 108 -28.34 -26.97 18.81
N GLN A 109 -29.51 -26.97 18.19
CA GLN A 109 -29.92 -25.90 17.28
C GLN A 109 -29.95 -24.53 17.97
N ILE A 110 -30.42 -24.44 19.21
CA ILE A 110 -30.41 -23.19 19.99
C ILE A 110 -28.97 -22.72 20.26
N ILE A 111 -28.04 -23.64 20.57
CA ILE A 111 -26.63 -23.31 20.77
C ILE A 111 -26.02 -22.78 19.46
N ASP A 112 -26.26 -23.48 18.34
CA ASP A 112 -25.75 -23.07 17.03
C ASP A 112 -26.29 -21.69 16.61
N LEU A 113 -27.58 -21.43 16.82
CA LEU A 113 -28.19 -20.12 16.53
C LEU A 113 -27.64 -19.01 17.44
N LYS A 114 -27.36 -19.30 18.71
CA LYS A 114 -26.73 -18.34 19.62
C LYS A 114 -25.32 -17.99 19.17
N GLU A 115 -24.55 -18.99 18.74
CA GLU A 115 -23.20 -18.80 18.22
C GLU A 115 -23.21 -17.96 16.93
N GLN A 116 -24.10 -18.28 15.99
CA GLN A 116 -24.29 -17.48 14.76
C GLN A 116 -24.67 -16.04 15.07
N LEU A 117 -25.54 -15.82 16.05
CA LEU A 117 -25.96 -14.48 16.48
C LEU A 117 -24.80 -13.72 17.15
N HIS A 118 -23.95 -14.40 17.92
CA HIS A 118 -22.74 -13.79 18.50
C HIS A 118 -21.76 -13.37 17.39
N GLN A 119 -21.45 -14.26 16.45
CA GLN A 119 -20.59 -13.96 15.30
C GLN A 119 -21.14 -12.81 14.45
N SER A 120 -22.46 -12.75 14.26
CA SER A 120 -23.11 -11.64 13.54
C SER A 120 -22.92 -10.30 14.28
N ARG A 121 -23.03 -10.29 15.61
CA ARG A 121 -22.77 -9.10 16.43
C ARG A 121 -21.31 -8.65 16.38
N GLU A 122 -20.35 -9.58 16.40
CA GLU A 122 -18.94 -9.25 16.26
C GLU A 122 -18.63 -8.65 14.88
N LYS A 123 -19.17 -9.25 13.82
CA LYS A 123 -19.07 -8.71 12.45
C LYS A 123 -19.66 -7.31 12.39
N ASN A 124 -20.86 -7.08 12.93
CA ASN A 124 -21.48 -5.75 12.98
C ASN A 124 -20.62 -4.75 13.76
N SER A 125 -20.07 -5.13 14.92
CA SER A 125 -19.18 -4.25 15.68
C SER A 125 -17.90 -3.91 14.90
N SER A 126 -17.35 -4.85 14.12
CA SER A 126 -16.21 -4.58 13.25
C SER A 126 -16.57 -3.62 12.10
N LEU A 127 -17.76 -3.78 11.51
CA LEU A 127 -18.26 -2.89 10.47
C LEU A 127 -18.54 -1.49 11.00
N GLU A 128 -19.07 -1.35 12.21
CA GLU A 128 -19.27 -0.06 12.88
C GLU A 128 -17.95 0.69 13.10
N LYS A 129 -16.90 -0.02 13.53
CA LYS A 129 -15.54 0.55 13.66
C LYS A 129 -14.99 1.01 12.31
N CYS A 130 -15.19 0.22 11.25
CA CYS A 130 -14.79 0.61 9.90
C CYS A 130 -15.59 1.82 9.39
N ALA A 131 -16.91 1.84 9.63
CA ALA A 131 -17.78 2.93 9.24
C ALA A 131 -17.39 4.24 9.92
N ALA A 132 -17.00 4.19 11.20
CA ALA A 132 -16.50 5.35 11.95
C ALA A 132 -15.22 5.96 11.35
N ARG A 133 -14.42 5.17 10.60
CA ARG A 133 -13.18 5.63 9.95
C ARG A 133 -13.39 6.27 8.57
N ILE A 134 -14.54 6.04 7.94
CA ILE A 134 -14.91 6.66 6.65
C ILE A 134 -14.80 8.20 6.69
N PRO A 135 -15.38 8.93 7.67
CA PRO A 135 -15.30 10.39 7.69
C PRO A 135 -13.87 10.93 7.79
N GLU A 136 -12.98 10.25 8.51
CA GLU A 136 -11.56 10.62 8.60
C GLU A 136 -10.87 10.50 7.24
N LEU A 137 -11.14 9.41 6.51
CA LEU A 137 -10.61 9.20 5.16
C LEU A 137 -11.18 10.21 4.17
N GLU A 138 -12.47 10.55 4.26
CA GLU A 138 -13.07 11.60 3.45
C GLU A 138 -12.46 12.99 3.74
N GLU A 139 -12.22 13.32 5.01
CA GLU A 139 -11.56 14.57 5.38
C GLU A 139 -10.13 14.61 4.87
N SER A 140 -9.38 13.51 4.98
CA SER A 140 -8.05 13.37 4.40
C SER A 140 -8.07 13.56 2.89
N LEU A 141 -9.04 12.97 2.19
CA LEU A 141 -9.21 13.13 0.74
C LEU A 141 -9.50 14.59 0.37
N ARG A 142 -10.38 15.28 1.12
CA ARG A 142 -10.67 16.72 0.91
C ARG A 142 -9.40 17.58 1.13
N LYS A 143 -8.58 17.27 2.14
CA LYS A 143 -7.30 17.95 2.40
C LYS A 143 -6.31 17.75 1.25
N GLU A 144 -6.16 16.53 0.75
CA GLU A 144 -5.28 16.29 -0.40
C GLU A 144 -5.79 16.94 -1.69
N GLN A 145 -7.11 16.96 -1.91
CA GLN A 145 -7.69 17.63 -3.07
C GLN A 145 -7.46 19.15 -3.05
N THR A 146 -7.57 19.79 -1.88
CA THR A 146 -7.25 21.22 -1.73
C THR A 146 -5.76 21.49 -1.90
N ARG A 147 -4.87 20.62 -1.41
CA ARG A 147 -3.42 20.70 -1.67
C ARG A 147 -3.09 20.59 -3.15
N LEU A 148 -3.72 19.66 -3.87
CA LEU A 148 -3.54 19.51 -5.32
C LEU A 148 -4.01 20.74 -6.09
N GLN A 149 -5.15 21.32 -5.73
CA GLN A 149 -5.65 22.56 -6.36
C GLN A 149 -4.69 23.74 -6.12
N ASN A 150 -4.15 23.87 -4.92
CA ASN A 150 -3.16 24.89 -4.59
C ASN A 150 -1.86 24.67 -5.38
N ALA A 151 -1.37 23.43 -5.47
CA ALA A 151 -0.19 23.13 -6.27
C ALA A 151 -0.41 23.45 -7.76
N GLN A 152 -1.58 23.12 -8.31
CA GLN A 152 -1.93 23.45 -9.69
C GLN A 152 -2.01 24.96 -9.95
N SER A 153 -2.59 25.73 -9.03
CA SER A 153 -2.64 27.19 -9.18
C SER A 153 -1.23 27.80 -9.10
N THR A 154 -0.38 27.32 -8.18
CA THR A 154 1.01 27.77 -8.11
C THR A 154 1.79 27.43 -9.39
N LEU A 155 1.64 26.22 -9.93
CA LEU A 155 2.28 25.80 -11.18
C LEU A 155 1.87 26.73 -12.33
N LYS A 156 0.56 27.00 -12.47
CA LYS A 156 0.07 27.94 -13.48
C LYS A 156 0.67 29.34 -13.34
N THR A 157 0.74 29.88 -12.12
CA THR A 157 1.38 31.19 -11.90
C THR A 157 2.87 31.17 -12.25
N THR A 158 3.59 30.08 -11.99
CA THR A 158 5.00 29.96 -12.39
C THR A 158 5.17 29.83 -13.90
N GLU A 159 4.27 29.15 -14.60
CA GLU A 159 4.26 29.06 -16.06
C GLU A 159 4.00 30.44 -16.70
N ASP A 160 3.02 31.18 -16.17
CA ASP A 160 2.72 32.54 -16.62
C ASP A 160 3.93 33.47 -16.42
N ASN A 161 4.57 33.43 -15.25
CA ASN A 161 5.80 34.19 -14.97
C ASN A 161 6.97 33.79 -15.89
N LEU A 162 7.13 32.49 -16.18
CA LEU A 162 8.14 32.00 -17.11
C LEU A 162 7.87 32.47 -18.54
N SER A 163 6.61 32.51 -18.97
CA SER A 163 6.22 33.05 -20.28
C SER A 163 6.53 34.55 -20.39
N GLN A 164 6.27 35.32 -19.32
CA GLN A 164 6.57 36.74 -19.26
C GLN A 164 8.08 37.00 -19.33
N THR A 165 8.88 36.29 -18.53
CA THR A 165 10.35 36.45 -18.54
C THR A 165 10.97 36.06 -19.89
N LYS A 166 10.43 35.03 -20.57
CA LYS A 166 10.83 34.70 -21.95
C LYS A 166 10.54 35.85 -22.93
N PHE A 167 9.36 36.46 -22.83
CA PHE A 167 9.01 37.61 -23.65
C PHE A 167 9.93 38.80 -23.41
N GLU A 168 10.23 39.11 -22.14
CA GLU A 168 11.15 40.18 -21.75
C GLU A 168 12.58 39.92 -22.24
N LEU A 169 13.05 38.68 -22.19
CA LEU A 169 14.35 38.27 -22.71
C LEU A 169 14.44 38.47 -24.23
N GLU A 170 13.42 38.07 -24.99
CA GLU A 170 13.39 38.25 -26.44
C GLU A 170 13.36 39.73 -26.81
N LYS A 171 12.60 40.56 -26.08
CA LYS A 171 12.62 42.01 -26.24
C LYS A 171 14.02 42.59 -26.01
N ALA A 172 14.67 42.22 -24.90
CA ALA A 172 16.02 42.68 -24.59
C ALA A 172 17.06 42.23 -25.64
N ARG A 173 16.87 41.04 -26.22
CA ARG A 173 17.71 40.52 -27.30
C ARG A 173 17.60 41.38 -28.56
N ILE A 174 16.38 41.74 -28.97
CA ILE A 174 16.12 42.63 -30.12
C ILE A 174 16.74 44.01 -29.89
N ASP A 175 16.56 44.57 -28.68
CA ASP A 175 17.14 45.87 -28.32
C ASP A 175 18.68 45.86 -28.36
N LEU A 176 19.31 44.77 -27.90
CA LEU A 176 20.76 44.58 -27.98
C LEU A 176 21.23 44.48 -29.44
N GLU A 177 20.52 43.76 -30.30
CA GLU A 177 20.86 43.67 -31.72
C GLU A 177 20.75 45.04 -32.41
N ASN A 178 19.70 45.80 -32.10
CA ASN A 178 19.53 47.18 -32.59
C ASN A 178 20.67 48.10 -32.12
N ALA A 179 21.07 48.01 -30.84
CA ALA A 179 22.18 48.76 -30.30
C ALA A 179 23.53 48.39 -30.98
N ARG A 180 23.75 47.09 -31.26
CA ARG A 180 24.93 46.63 -32.01
C ARG A 180 24.98 47.19 -33.42
N ARG A 181 23.85 47.23 -34.14
CA ARG A 181 23.78 47.85 -35.48
C ARG A 181 24.15 49.33 -35.44
N ARG A 182 23.55 50.09 -34.51
CA ARG A 182 23.89 51.52 -34.29
C ARG A 182 25.37 51.74 -33.95
N LEU A 183 25.95 50.87 -33.11
CA LEU A 183 27.38 50.92 -32.80
C LEU A 183 28.24 50.66 -34.06
N GLY A 184 27.85 49.69 -34.89
CA GLY A 184 28.50 49.43 -36.18
C GLY A 184 28.45 50.64 -37.12
N ASP A 185 27.30 51.28 -37.25
CA ASP A 185 27.12 52.48 -38.09
C ASP A 185 28.00 53.64 -37.59
N SER A 186 27.96 53.93 -36.29
CA SER A 186 28.82 54.98 -35.70
C SER A 186 30.33 54.68 -35.82
N ALA A 187 30.75 53.42 -35.72
CA ALA A 187 32.13 53.03 -35.94
C ALA A 187 32.57 53.23 -37.41
N ASN A 188 31.69 52.92 -38.36
CA ASN A 188 31.92 53.17 -39.79
C ASN A 188 32.03 54.68 -40.09
N ASP A 189 31.15 55.50 -39.51
CA ASP A 189 31.19 56.95 -39.65
C ASP A 189 32.50 57.54 -39.10
N LEU A 190 32.95 57.06 -37.93
CA LEU A 190 34.24 57.46 -37.36
C LEU A 190 35.41 57.05 -38.25
N ALA A 191 35.38 55.86 -38.84
CA ALA A 191 36.40 55.41 -39.78
C ALA A 191 36.46 56.31 -41.04
N ILE A 192 35.30 56.73 -41.57
CA ILE A 192 35.21 57.67 -42.69
C ILE A 192 35.78 59.04 -42.29
N ARG A 193 35.39 59.56 -41.12
CA ARG A 193 35.91 60.84 -40.61
C ARG A 193 37.42 60.81 -40.41
N ASN A 194 37.96 59.74 -39.82
CA ASN A 194 39.41 59.60 -39.64
C ASN A 194 40.15 59.60 -40.99
N ARG A 195 39.64 58.87 -42.00
CA ARG A 195 40.21 58.90 -43.36
C ARG A 195 40.16 60.30 -43.99
N LEU A 196 39.11 61.08 -43.72
CA LEU A 196 39.01 62.46 -44.19
C LEU A 196 40.01 63.37 -43.47
N VAL A 197 40.15 63.24 -42.15
CA VAL A 197 41.17 63.96 -41.38
C VAL A 197 42.56 63.65 -41.90
N ASP A 198 42.90 62.37 -42.13
CA ASP A 198 44.21 61.98 -42.68
C ASP A 198 44.51 62.59 -44.05
N LYS A 199 43.47 62.76 -44.89
CA LYS A 199 43.60 63.43 -46.20
C LYS A 199 43.83 64.93 -46.03
N LEU A 200 43.00 65.59 -45.23
CA LEU A 200 43.12 67.03 -44.97
C LEU A 200 44.46 67.37 -44.29
N SER A 201 44.94 66.54 -43.37
CA SER A 201 46.26 66.71 -42.76
C SER A 201 47.40 66.59 -43.77
N ARG A 202 47.30 65.67 -44.75
CA ARG A 202 48.25 65.57 -45.86
C ARG A 202 48.20 66.81 -46.75
N ASP A 203 47.02 67.19 -47.22
CA ASP A 203 46.83 68.38 -48.06
C ASP A 203 47.36 69.65 -47.36
N LEU A 204 47.10 69.81 -46.06
CA LEU A 204 47.62 70.92 -45.25
C LEU A 204 49.15 70.93 -45.25
N SER A 205 49.80 69.79 -44.95
CA SER A 205 51.27 69.70 -44.96
C SER A 205 51.90 69.97 -46.33
N GLU A 206 51.25 69.58 -47.43
CA GLU A 206 51.69 69.92 -48.78
C GLU A 206 51.60 71.41 -49.06
N LYS A 207 50.52 72.07 -48.61
CA LYS A 207 50.36 73.53 -48.72
C LYS A 207 51.36 74.28 -47.86
N GLU A 208 51.63 73.83 -46.64
CA GLU A 208 52.67 74.36 -45.78
C GLU A 208 54.05 74.27 -46.46
N ALA A 209 54.39 73.11 -47.04
CA ALA A 209 55.63 72.92 -47.78
C ALA A 209 55.71 73.82 -49.03
N SER A 210 54.61 73.99 -49.76
CA SER A 210 54.53 74.91 -50.91
C SER A 210 54.71 76.37 -50.47
N LEU A 211 54.16 76.75 -49.33
CA LEU A 211 54.26 78.10 -48.78
C LEU A 211 55.70 78.40 -48.37
N VAL A 212 56.37 77.48 -47.67
CA VAL A 212 57.81 77.60 -47.33
C VAL A 212 58.65 77.80 -48.60
N LYS A 213 58.43 77.00 -49.65
CA LYS A 213 59.14 77.17 -50.94
C LYS A 213 58.90 78.55 -51.57
N SER A 214 57.67 79.06 -51.51
CA SER A 214 57.36 80.40 -52.05
C SER A 214 57.99 81.52 -51.23
N LEU A 215 58.02 81.40 -49.90
CA LEU A 215 58.70 82.35 -49.01
C LEU A 215 60.21 82.35 -49.24
N ASP A 216 60.83 81.18 -49.43
CA ASP A 216 62.25 81.07 -49.78
C ASP A 216 62.56 81.73 -51.13
N LEU A 217 61.69 81.56 -52.13
CA LEU A 217 61.83 82.22 -53.42
C LEU A 217 61.73 83.74 -53.28
N ILE A 218 60.74 84.23 -52.53
CA ILE A 218 60.58 85.67 -52.24
C ILE A 218 61.84 86.19 -51.57
N ARG A 219 62.35 85.51 -50.55
CA ARG A 219 63.58 85.90 -49.86
C ARG A 219 64.79 85.97 -50.79
N ARG A 220 64.94 85.03 -51.73
CA ARG A 220 66.01 85.08 -52.75
C ARG A 220 65.83 86.26 -53.70
N LEU A 221 64.60 86.51 -54.15
CA LEU A 221 64.30 87.67 -55.00
C LEU A 221 64.57 88.98 -54.27
N GLU A 222 64.24 89.09 -52.98
CA GLU A 222 64.57 90.24 -52.14
C GLU A 222 66.10 90.41 -52.02
N GLU A 223 66.85 89.32 -51.80
CA GLU A 223 68.31 89.33 -51.78
C GLU A 223 68.91 89.79 -53.14
N ASP A 224 68.37 89.32 -54.27
CA ASP A 224 68.79 89.73 -55.62
C ASP A 224 68.43 91.19 -55.94
N PHE A 225 67.23 91.64 -55.56
CA PHE A 225 66.81 93.04 -55.71
C PHE A 225 67.72 93.98 -54.91
N ASN A 226 68.06 93.61 -53.66
CA ASN A 226 68.99 94.39 -52.83
C ASN A 226 70.40 94.45 -53.42
N ARG A 227 70.82 93.48 -54.24
CA ARG A 227 72.10 93.51 -54.99
C ARG A 227 72.03 94.44 -56.21
N LEU A 228 70.92 94.41 -56.95
CA LEU A 228 70.73 95.21 -58.18
C LEU A 228 70.44 96.69 -57.88
N TYR A 229 69.75 96.96 -56.78
CA TYR A 229 69.49 98.29 -56.27
C TYR A 229 69.96 98.34 -54.82
N PRO A 230 71.26 98.63 -54.56
CA PRO A 230 71.72 98.92 -53.22
C PRO A 230 71.01 100.19 -52.79
N LEU A 231 69.91 100.05 -52.05
CA LEU A 231 69.27 101.17 -51.39
C LEU A 231 70.29 101.73 -50.41
N GLU A 232 70.93 102.84 -50.78
CA GLU A 232 71.60 103.73 -49.84
C GLU A 232 70.53 104.28 -48.88
N SER A 233 70.20 103.52 -47.84
CA SER A 233 69.37 104.00 -46.75
C SER A 233 69.87 103.48 -45.41
N LYS A 234 71.03 104.04 -45.05
CA LYS A 234 71.32 104.50 -43.69
C LYS A 234 70.05 105.13 -43.08
N LYS A 235 69.45 104.48 -42.07
CA LYS A 235 68.92 105.13 -40.86
C LYS A 235 68.49 104.11 -39.81
N LYS A 236 69.29 104.05 -38.74
CA LYS A 236 68.86 103.66 -37.39
C LYS A 236 67.65 104.53 -36.99
N GLY A 237 66.60 103.91 -36.47
CA GLY A 237 65.50 104.62 -35.83
C GLY A 237 64.47 103.69 -35.21
N SER A 238 64.38 103.73 -33.88
CA SER A 238 63.22 103.45 -33.01
C SER A 238 62.37 102.20 -33.29
N GLY A 239 62.30 101.18 -32.42
CA GLY A 239 62.08 101.30 -30.98
C GLY A 239 60.59 101.49 -30.67
N GLN A 240 59.94 100.36 -30.33
CA GLN A 240 58.65 100.20 -29.64
C GLN A 240 57.37 100.70 -30.32
N ALA A 241 56.54 99.74 -30.71
CA ALA A 241 55.08 99.87 -30.67
C ALA A 241 54.48 98.56 -30.10
N GLN A 242 54.14 98.61 -28.82
CA GLN A 242 53.17 97.71 -28.19
C GLN A 242 51.77 98.07 -28.70
N ALA A 243 51.03 97.07 -29.18
CA ALA A 243 49.56 97.05 -29.23
C ALA A 243 49.17 95.56 -29.17
N ALA A 244 48.82 95.04 -28.00
CA ALA A 244 47.50 95.11 -27.38
C ALA A 244 46.47 94.18 -28.05
N ALA A 245 46.12 93.13 -27.30
CA ALA A 245 44.83 92.46 -27.21
C ALA A 245 44.25 91.76 -28.46
N CYS A 246 44.10 90.43 -28.37
CA CYS A 246 42.75 89.85 -28.28
C CYS A 246 42.76 88.35 -27.93
N ALA A 247 41.74 87.98 -27.16
CA ALA A 247 41.10 86.66 -27.06
C ALA A 247 41.78 85.53 -26.26
N GLN A 248 41.24 85.34 -25.06
CA GLN A 248 41.23 84.10 -24.29
C GLN A 248 40.69 82.92 -25.11
N PRO A 249 41.22 81.69 -24.95
CA PRO A 249 40.41 80.49 -25.16
C PRO A 249 39.56 80.24 -23.92
N SER A 250 38.28 80.46 -24.10
CA SER A 250 37.18 80.09 -23.21
C SER A 250 37.25 78.61 -22.81
N ALA A 251 36.93 78.38 -21.53
CA ALA A 251 36.69 77.13 -20.84
C ALA A 251 36.36 75.92 -21.74
N ALA A 252 37.20 74.90 -21.67
CA ALA A 252 36.80 73.54 -21.95
C ALA A 252 35.74 73.13 -20.91
N ALA A 253 34.48 73.15 -21.34
CA ALA A 253 33.36 72.59 -20.59
C ALA A 253 33.58 71.07 -20.46
N THR A 254 33.97 70.65 -19.27
CA THR A 254 33.92 69.27 -18.82
C THR A 254 32.48 68.78 -18.99
N ALA A 255 32.27 67.83 -19.90
CA ALA A 255 31.00 67.15 -20.04
C ALA A 255 30.58 66.55 -18.68
N PRO A 256 29.35 66.79 -18.20
CA PRO A 256 28.86 66.11 -17.01
C PRO A 256 28.69 64.63 -17.35
N ALA A 257 29.42 63.78 -16.62
CA ALA A 257 29.20 62.35 -16.62
C ALA A 257 27.71 62.04 -16.43
N PRO A 258 27.12 61.10 -17.19
CA PRO A 258 25.74 60.69 -16.96
C PRO A 258 25.65 60.09 -15.55
N LYS A 259 24.83 60.70 -14.71
CA LYS A 259 24.42 60.15 -13.42
C LYS A 259 23.88 58.73 -13.67
N PRO A 260 24.32 57.70 -12.94
CA PRO A 260 23.60 56.43 -12.92
C PRO A 260 22.21 56.71 -12.34
N SER A 261 21.20 56.58 -13.18
CA SER A 261 19.81 56.49 -12.77
C SER A 261 19.69 55.32 -11.80
N LYS A 262 19.64 55.64 -10.51
CA LYS A 262 19.10 54.76 -9.48
C LYS A 262 17.63 54.53 -9.82
N THR A 263 17.36 53.56 -10.69
CA THR A 263 16.07 52.90 -10.73
C THR A 263 15.98 52.12 -9.43
N GLN A 264 15.35 52.73 -8.42
CA GLN A 264 14.80 52.01 -7.28
C GLN A 264 13.71 51.10 -7.84
N HIS A 265 14.11 49.92 -8.33
CA HIS A 265 13.21 48.78 -8.26
C HIS A 265 13.12 48.39 -6.79
N ASN A 266 12.01 48.81 -6.18
CA ASN A 266 11.43 48.08 -5.06
C ASN A 266 11.20 46.64 -5.53
N ALA A 267 12.21 45.80 -5.36
CA ALA A 267 12.02 44.37 -5.26
C ALA A 267 11.29 44.13 -3.93
N PRO A 268 10.15 43.44 -3.91
CA PRO A 268 9.64 42.90 -2.67
C PRO A 268 10.63 41.83 -2.23
N ASN A 269 11.54 42.19 -1.33
CA ASN A 269 12.39 41.27 -0.59
C ASN A 269 11.50 40.54 0.43
N GLY A 270 10.59 39.72 -0.08
CA GLY A 270 9.91 38.66 0.64
C GLY A 270 10.66 37.37 0.37
N HIS A 271 11.86 37.22 0.91
CA HIS A 271 12.37 35.88 1.16
C HIS A 271 11.37 35.22 2.11
N PRO A 272 10.68 34.14 1.71
CA PRO A 272 10.18 33.23 2.73
C PRO A 272 11.43 32.74 3.46
N LYS A 273 11.53 33.05 4.75
CA LYS A 273 12.34 32.24 5.64
C LYS A 273 11.86 30.81 5.42
N ASN A 274 12.63 30.01 4.68
CA ASN A 274 12.58 28.57 4.75
C ASN A 274 12.98 28.20 6.18
N THR A 275 12.02 28.34 7.09
CA THR A 275 11.92 27.45 8.22
C THR A 275 11.46 26.12 7.64
N GLU A 276 12.40 25.35 7.09
CA GLU A 276 12.37 23.91 7.24
C GLU A 276 12.97 23.60 8.62
N PRO A 277 12.16 23.38 9.66
CA PRO A 277 12.56 22.52 10.74
C PRO A 277 12.03 21.09 10.45
N GLU A 278 12.88 20.11 10.69
CA GLU A 278 12.49 18.83 11.28
C GLU A 278 11.87 17.71 10.42
N ALA A 279 11.55 17.90 9.14
CA ALA A 279 11.03 16.77 8.34
C ALA A 279 12.10 15.68 8.05
N HIS A 280 13.36 16.07 7.82
CA HIS A 280 14.45 15.12 7.58
C HIS A 280 14.92 14.38 8.85
N GLY A 281 14.76 14.98 10.03
CA GLY A 281 15.02 14.31 11.32
C GLY A 281 14.00 13.22 11.62
N ALA A 282 12.71 13.50 11.40
CA ALA A 282 11.64 12.53 11.67
C ALA A 282 11.73 11.26 10.79
N VAL A 283 12.14 11.40 9.53
CA VAL A 283 12.29 10.25 8.62
C VAL A 283 13.51 9.39 8.99
N THR A 284 14.61 10.00 9.44
CA THR A 284 15.81 9.25 9.84
C THR A 284 15.64 8.54 11.18
N ASP A 285 14.90 9.13 12.13
CA ASP A 285 14.55 8.47 13.39
C ASP A 285 13.52 7.34 13.22
N PHE A 286 12.59 7.47 12.26
CA PHE A 286 11.66 6.40 11.94
C PHE A 286 12.37 5.19 11.31
N LEU A 287 13.33 5.43 10.41
CA LEU A 287 14.14 4.38 9.80
C LEU A 287 15.06 3.68 10.82
N LYS A 288 15.66 4.41 11.78
CA LYS A 288 16.44 3.80 12.87
C LYS A 288 15.59 2.89 13.77
N LYS A 289 14.36 3.29 14.10
CA LYS A 289 13.44 2.44 14.89
C LYS A 289 12.99 1.20 14.14
N PHE A 290 12.86 1.26 12.81
CA PHE A 290 12.46 0.11 12.01
C PHE A 290 13.59 -0.92 11.85
N VAL A 291 14.83 -0.46 11.64
CA VAL A 291 15.99 -1.35 11.51
C VAL A 291 16.32 -2.05 12.83
N SER A 292 16.23 -1.34 13.96
CA SER A 292 16.53 -1.92 15.28
C SER A 292 15.55 -3.00 15.75
N LYS A 293 14.39 -3.15 15.08
CA LYS A 293 13.35 -4.14 15.42
C LYS A 293 13.55 -5.49 14.70
N TYR A 294 14.52 -5.58 13.78
CA TYR A 294 14.80 -6.79 12.99
C TYR A 294 16.15 -7.45 13.31
N GLU A 295 16.89 -6.97 14.32
CA GLU A 295 18.19 -7.55 14.75
C GLU A 295 18.12 -8.39 16.04
N HIS A 296 16.93 -8.84 16.45
CA HIS A 296 16.72 -9.82 17.51
C HIS A 296 15.78 -10.92 17.05
#